data_AF-A0A370U2P5-F1
#
_entry.id   AF-A0A370U2P5-F1
#
_cell.length_a   1.000
_cell.length_b   1.000
_cell.length_c   1.000
_cell.angle_alpha   90.00
_cell.angle_beta   90.00
_cell.angle_gamma   90.00
#
_symmetry.space_group_name_H-M   'P 1'
#
loop_
_entity.id
_entity.type
_entity.pdbx_description
1 polymer ?
#
loop_
_entity_poly.entity_id
_entity_poly.type
_entity_poly.pdbx_seq_one_letter_code
_entity_poly.pdbx_strand_id
1 'polypeptide(L)'
;MTLSRQACTYVLDFWASHFTTTRYIIVLLDQTKLLALVATKFDSPRSANEIGLISAEVLDSAGLEQGFVRDFLISVRRPKANIKYVAPGLRLPTEVGFLPHPLQNLEIPSLFENDILPIPLFVSDTKSTTPIFENYPFQDISNLPHGLWTTYVDKDGEHEFEGGCKLCLQFETGANGFSRLTEDSFIREQLDSRGVAKYSGRRTELYQAGYNHYVLAHAPQLGYI
;
A
#
# COMPACT_ATOMS: atom_id res chain seq x y z
N MET A 1 2.33 20.83 8.84
CA MET A 1 3.10 19.63 9.23
C MET A 1 2.98 19.42 10.75
N THR A 2 1.88 18.86 11.24
CA THR A 2 1.69 18.70 12.70
C THR A 2 0.82 17.49 13.09
N LEU A 3 0.05 16.93 12.14
CA LEU A 3 -0.95 15.88 12.40
C LEU A 3 -0.37 14.46 12.56
N SER A 4 0.76 14.14 11.90
CA SER A 4 1.40 12.81 11.98
C SER A 4 1.98 12.50 13.38
N ARG A 5 2.46 13.53 14.10
CA ARG A 5 2.97 13.36 15.47
C ARG A 5 1.88 13.04 16.48
N GLN A 6 0.64 13.52 16.28
CA GLN A 6 -0.45 13.35 17.24
C GLN A 6 -1.03 11.93 17.23
N ALA A 7 -1.17 11.31 16.05
CA ALA A 7 -1.77 9.97 15.95
C ALA A 7 -0.91 8.86 16.59
N CYS A 8 0.42 8.99 16.53
CA CYS A 8 1.34 8.06 17.20
C CYS A 8 1.29 8.17 18.73
N THR A 9 1.01 9.34 19.30
CA THR A 9 0.94 9.53 20.76
C THR A 9 -0.29 8.86 21.35
N TYR A 10 -1.46 9.00 20.71
CA TYR A 10 -2.73 8.51 21.27
C TYR A 10 -2.85 6.98 21.34
N VAL A 11 -2.32 6.26 20.35
CA VAL A 11 -2.36 4.77 20.33
C VAL A 11 -1.47 4.17 21.43
N LEU A 12 -0.38 4.87 21.79
CA LEU A 12 0.60 4.41 22.77
C LEU A 12 0.19 4.76 24.21
N ASP A 13 -0.47 5.90 24.43
CA ASP A 13 -1.00 6.29 25.75
C ASP A 13 -2.05 5.29 26.27
N PHE A 14 -2.86 4.72 25.36
CA PHE A 14 -3.84 3.69 25.70
C PHE A 14 -3.18 2.39 26.19
N TRP A 15 -2.12 1.93 25.50
CA TRP A 15 -1.33 0.76 25.88
C TRP A 15 -0.60 0.95 27.21
N ALA A 16 -0.19 2.18 27.48
CA ALA A 16 0.66 2.47 28.59
C ALA A 16 -0.12 2.39 29.93
N SER A 17 -1.42 2.71 29.96
CA SER A 17 -2.28 2.71 31.15
C SER A 17 -2.32 1.43 32.00
N HIS A 18 -1.80 0.31 31.49
CA HIS A 18 -1.77 -1.01 32.15
C HIS A 18 -0.39 -1.42 32.71
N PHE A 19 0.63 -0.56 32.64
CA PHE A 19 1.99 -0.88 33.07
C PHE A 19 2.39 -0.23 34.40
N THR A 20 3.05 -0.99 35.27
CA THR A 20 3.74 -0.47 36.47
C THR A 20 4.82 0.56 36.09
N THR A 21 5.05 1.57 36.93
CA THR A 21 5.94 2.73 36.70
C THR A 21 7.32 2.39 36.08
N THR A 22 7.92 1.26 36.47
CA THR A 22 9.21 0.81 35.93
C THR A 22 9.15 0.35 34.46
N ARG A 23 8.05 -0.29 34.03
CA ARG A 23 7.85 -0.75 32.64
C ARG A 23 7.56 0.43 31.70
N TYR A 24 6.86 1.46 32.20
CA TYR A 24 6.61 2.71 31.48
C TYR A 24 7.91 3.44 31.09
N ILE A 25 8.86 3.54 32.02
CA ILE A 25 10.12 4.24 31.81
C ILE A 25 10.98 3.54 30.74
N ILE A 26 11.01 2.20 30.74
CA ILE A 26 11.73 1.40 29.74
C ILE A 26 11.13 1.64 28.34
N VAL A 27 9.80 1.61 28.22
CA VAL A 27 9.10 1.83 26.95
C VAL A 27 9.39 3.23 26.39
N LEU A 28 9.38 4.27 27.23
CA LEU A 28 9.67 5.64 26.80
C LEU A 28 11.14 5.85 26.39
N LEU A 29 12.09 5.24 27.13
CA LEU A 29 13.52 5.27 26.79
C LEU A 29 13.80 4.56 25.46
N ASP A 30 13.22 3.37 25.27
CA ASP A 30 13.35 2.60 24.03
C ASP A 30 12.70 3.32 22.85
N GLN A 31 11.56 3.98 23.06
CA GLN A 31 10.90 4.80 22.05
C GLN A 31 11.78 5.99 21.62
N THR A 32 12.33 6.73 22.58
CA THR A 32 13.21 7.88 22.29
C THR A 32 14.45 7.43 21.52
N LYS A 33 15.02 6.29 21.92
CA LYS A 33 16.17 5.68 21.24
C LYS A 33 15.81 5.22 19.82
N LEU A 34 14.64 4.59 19.62
CA LEU A 34 14.17 4.19 18.31
C LEU A 34 13.96 5.40 17.40
N LEU A 35 13.31 6.46 17.89
CA LEU A 35 13.11 7.70 17.14
C LEU A 35 14.44 8.37 16.76
N ALA A 36 15.42 8.41 17.67
CA ALA A 36 16.75 8.93 17.38
C ALA A 36 17.50 8.10 16.32
N LEU A 37 17.42 6.77 16.41
CA LEU A 37 18.00 5.86 15.42
C LEU A 37 17.33 6.00 14.04
N VAL A 38 16.01 6.16 14.03
CA VAL A 38 15.24 6.41 12.81
C VAL A 38 15.70 7.72 12.18
N ALA A 39 15.68 8.83 12.92
CA ALA A 39 16.11 10.14 12.43
C ALA A 39 17.55 10.09 11.88
N THR A 40 18.49 9.54 12.65
CA THR A 40 19.90 9.41 12.23
C THR A 40 20.03 8.60 10.94
N LYS A 41 19.25 7.52 10.81
CA LYS A 41 19.24 6.65 9.62
C LYS A 41 18.62 7.33 8.40
N PHE A 42 17.66 8.22 8.59
CA PHE A 42 17.05 9.01 7.53
C PHE A 42 17.96 10.19 7.11
N ASP A 43 18.62 10.87 8.04
CA ASP A 43 19.44 12.06 7.74
C ASP A 43 20.84 11.75 7.21
N SER A 44 21.28 10.49 7.29
CA SER A 44 22.59 10.08 6.78
C SER A 44 22.69 10.33 5.26
N PRO A 45 23.74 11.03 4.77
CA PRO A 45 23.96 11.24 3.33
C PRO A 45 24.15 9.90 2.61
N ARG A 46 23.61 9.81 1.39
CA ARG A 46 23.42 8.53 0.70
C ARG A 46 24.18 8.54 -0.61
N SER A 47 24.82 7.42 -0.93
CA SER A 47 25.43 7.24 -2.25
C SER A 47 24.36 6.90 -3.29
N ALA A 48 24.62 7.21 -4.56
CA ALA A 48 23.70 6.92 -5.66
C ALA A 48 23.34 5.42 -5.77
N ASN A 49 24.23 4.53 -5.32
CA ASN A 49 24.03 3.08 -5.37
C ASN A 49 23.05 2.55 -4.30
N GLU A 50 22.72 3.37 -3.30
CA GLU A 50 21.82 3.04 -2.18
C GLU A 50 20.39 3.57 -2.38
N ILE A 51 20.14 4.20 -3.53
CA ILE A 51 18.86 4.83 -3.88
C ILE A 51 18.29 4.11 -5.12
N GLY A 52 16.97 3.97 -5.14
CA GLY A 52 16.20 3.36 -6.22
C GLY A 52 16.07 1.83 -6.09
N LEU A 53 14.85 1.32 -6.27
CA LEU A 53 14.60 -0.12 -6.43
C LEU A 53 14.79 -0.57 -7.87
N ILE A 54 14.41 0.28 -8.83
CA ILE A 54 14.40 -0.01 -10.27
C ILE A 54 15.09 1.15 -11.00
N SER A 55 15.92 0.85 -12.00
CA SER A 55 16.59 1.87 -12.79
C SER A 55 15.61 2.63 -13.70
N ALA A 56 15.94 3.89 -14.04
CA ALA A 56 15.10 4.70 -14.92
C ALA A 56 14.93 4.05 -16.30
N GLU A 57 15.99 3.43 -16.84
CA GLU A 57 15.94 2.79 -18.16
C GLU A 57 14.96 1.61 -18.21
N VAL A 58 14.85 0.86 -17.11
CA VAL A 58 13.91 -0.26 -17.00
C VAL A 58 12.47 0.25 -16.89
N LEU A 59 12.24 1.33 -16.16
CA LEU A 59 10.91 1.97 -16.07
C LEU A 59 10.47 2.54 -17.41
N ASP A 60 11.38 3.21 -18.13
CA ASP A 60 11.12 3.74 -19.47
C ASP A 60 10.79 2.60 -20.45
N SER A 61 11.52 1.49 -20.39
CA SER A 61 11.26 0.29 -21.21
C SER A 61 9.93 -0.40 -20.86
N ALA A 62 9.49 -0.28 -19.61
CA ALA A 62 8.19 -0.79 -19.16
C ALA A 62 7.03 0.16 -19.52
N GLY A 63 7.30 1.31 -20.16
CA GLY A 63 6.30 2.31 -20.50
C GLY A 63 5.77 3.10 -19.32
N LEU A 64 6.51 3.14 -18.20
CA LEU A 64 6.10 3.90 -17.02
C LEU A 64 6.51 5.37 -17.17
N GLU A 65 5.52 6.22 -17.45
CA GLU A 65 5.70 7.67 -17.57
C GLU A 65 6.10 8.33 -16.24
N GLN A 66 6.47 9.61 -16.31
CA GLN A 66 6.72 10.43 -15.14
C GLN A 66 5.48 10.51 -14.25
N GLY A 67 5.65 10.27 -12.95
CA GLY A 67 4.58 10.28 -11.96
C GLY A 67 5.07 9.78 -10.60
N PHE A 68 4.16 9.76 -9.62
CA PHE A 68 4.44 9.38 -8.24
C PHE A 68 5.13 8.02 -8.13
N VAL A 69 4.64 7.01 -8.87
CA VAL A 69 5.17 5.65 -8.78
C VAL A 69 6.59 5.56 -9.32
N ARG A 70 6.86 6.25 -10.44
CA ARG A 70 8.21 6.35 -11.00
C ARG A 70 9.15 7.01 -10.00
N ASP A 71 8.75 8.15 -9.46
CA ASP A 71 9.52 8.90 -8.46
C ASP A 71 9.75 8.07 -7.19
N PHE A 72 8.75 7.34 -6.72
CA PHE A 72 8.87 6.42 -5.61
C PHE A 72 9.91 5.32 -5.89
N LEU A 73 9.82 4.65 -7.04
CA LEU A 73 10.72 3.54 -7.38
C LEU A 73 12.17 3.98 -7.59
N ILE A 74 12.42 5.18 -8.08
CA ILE A 74 13.78 5.72 -8.26
C ILE A 74 14.33 6.37 -6.99
N SER A 75 13.48 6.89 -6.09
CA SER A 75 13.93 7.66 -4.90
C SER A 75 13.98 6.85 -3.61
N VAL A 76 13.26 5.73 -3.53
CA VAL A 76 13.21 4.92 -2.31
C VAL A 76 14.59 4.33 -1.99
N ARG A 77 14.89 4.21 -0.70
CA ARG A 77 16.16 3.60 -0.25
C ARG A 77 16.19 2.13 -0.65
N ARG A 78 17.24 1.73 -1.37
CA ARG A 78 17.48 0.34 -1.72
C ARG A 78 17.72 -0.49 -0.45
N PRO A 79 16.94 -1.55 -0.21
CA PRO A 79 17.21 -2.48 0.88
C PRO A 79 18.57 -3.17 0.68
N LYS A 80 19.17 -3.66 1.78
CA LYS A 80 20.41 -4.44 1.68
C LYS A 80 20.18 -5.66 0.77
N ALA A 81 21.22 -6.09 0.05
CA ALA A 81 21.12 -7.17 -0.94
C ALA A 81 20.52 -8.51 -0.41
N ASN A 82 20.59 -8.75 0.90
CA ASN A 82 20.00 -9.93 1.54
C ASN A 82 18.51 -9.79 1.88
N ILE A 83 17.95 -8.57 1.81
CA ILE A 83 16.53 -8.29 2.05
C ILE A 83 15.81 -8.35 0.71
N LYS A 84 15.01 -9.41 0.54
CA LYS A 84 14.22 -9.64 -0.69
C LYS A 84 12.73 -9.42 -0.51
N TYR A 85 12.26 -9.38 0.74
CA TYR A 85 10.85 -9.35 1.09
C TYR A 85 10.58 -8.19 2.03
N VAL A 86 9.49 -7.46 1.81
CA VAL A 86 9.02 -6.39 2.72
C VAL A 86 8.19 -6.97 3.87
N ALA A 87 7.52 -8.09 3.60
CA ALA A 87 6.75 -8.88 4.56
C ALA A 87 6.79 -10.36 4.13
N PRO A 88 6.43 -11.31 5.01
CA PRO A 88 6.31 -12.72 4.62
C PRO A 88 5.41 -12.88 3.39
N GLY A 89 5.96 -13.45 2.32
CA GLY A 89 5.24 -13.66 1.06
C GLY A 89 5.08 -12.43 0.16
N LEU A 90 5.59 -11.25 0.54
CA LEU A 90 5.58 -10.03 -0.31
C LEU A 90 7.00 -9.63 -0.68
N ARG A 91 7.37 -9.88 -1.94
CA ARG A 91 8.70 -9.65 -2.50
C ARG A 91 8.85 -8.19 -2.93
N LEU A 92 10.06 -7.66 -2.78
CA LEU A 92 10.45 -6.38 -3.36
C LEU A 92 10.42 -6.46 -4.90
N PRO A 93 10.07 -5.36 -5.58
CA PRO A 93 10.13 -5.33 -7.02
C PRO A 93 11.57 -5.50 -7.50
N THR A 94 11.72 -6.17 -8.62
CA THR A 94 12.99 -6.44 -9.30
C THR A 94 12.85 -6.02 -10.75
N GLU A 95 13.94 -5.57 -11.38
CA GLU A 95 13.93 -5.14 -12.79
C GLU A 95 13.34 -6.20 -13.73
N VAL A 96 13.72 -7.46 -13.55
CA VAL A 96 13.17 -8.61 -14.30
C VAL A 96 11.66 -8.79 -14.08
N GLY A 97 11.15 -8.40 -12.92
CA GLY A 97 9.73 -8.52 -12.58
C GLY A 97 8.87 -7.40 -13.16
N PHE A 98 9.50 -6.32 -13.63
CA PHE A 98 8.83 -5.20 -14.30
C PHE A 98 8.67 -5.42 -15.81
N LEU A 99 9.40 -6.38 -16.40
CA LEU A 99 9.43 -6.60 -17.84
C LEU A 99 8.96 -8.03 -18.22
N PRO A 100 7.88 -8.19 -19.01
CA PRO A 100 6.89 -7.16 -19.38
C PRO A 100 5.94 -6.83 -18.21
N HIS A 101 5.42 -5.60 -18.16
CA HIS A 101 4.44 -5.22 -17.14
C HIS A 101 3.16 -6.06 -17.37
N PRO A 102 2.58 -6.69 -16.32
CA PRO A 102 1.44 -7.61 -16.46
C PRO A 102 0.20 -7.07 -17.21
N LEU A 103 0.03 -5.75 -17.28
CA LEU A 103 -1.12 -5.10 -17.91
C LEU A 103 -0.75 -4.37 -19.21
N GLN A 104 0.51 -4.41 -19.63
CA GLN A 104 1.03 -3.62 -20.75
C GLN A 104 0.37 -3.95 -22.09
N ASN A 105 -0.04 -5.20 -22.29
CA ASN A 105 -0.67 -5.68 -23.51
C ASN A 105 -2.20 -5.79 -23.39
N LEU A 106 -2.80 -5.20 -22.35
CA LEU A 106 -4.23 -5.18 -22.22
C LEU A 106 -4.80 -4.22 -23.28
N GLU A 107 -5.76 -4.68 -24.08
CA GLU A 107 -6.56 -3.79 -24.91
C GLU A 107 -7.49 -2.99 -23.99
N ILE A 108 -7.06 -1.78 -23.64
CA ILE A 108 -7.88 -0.86 -22.88
C ILE A 108 -8.84 -0.15 -23.85
N PRO A 109 -10.15 -0.16 -23.59
CA PRO A 109 -11.11 0.61 -24.39
C PRO A 109 -10.70 2.08 -24.53
N SER A 110 -11.02 2.71 -25.66
CA SER A 110 -10.68 4.12 -25.98
C SER A 110 -11.23 5.16 -24.99
N LEU A 111 -12.13 4.75 -24.09
CA LEU A 111 -12.65 5.59 -23.01
C LEU A 111 -11.61 5.86 -21.90
N PHE A 112 -10.42 5.26 -22.00
CA PHE A 112 -9.38 5.20 -20.97
C PHE A 112 -7.98 5.54 -21.50
N GLU A 113 -7.90 6.34 -22.57
CA GLU A 113 -6.66 6.56 -23.34
C GLU A 113 -5.56 7.30 -22.58
N ASN A 114 -5.89 8.08 -21.54
CA ASN A 114 -4.92 8.88 -20.77
C ASN A 114 -4.59 8.30 -19.39
N ASP A 115 -4.90 7.03 -19.13
CA ASP A 115 -4.91 6.51 -17.76
C ASP A 115 -3.59 5.86 -17.31
N ILE A 116 -3.36 5.88 -15.99
CA ILE A 116 -2.29 5.11 -15.38
C ILE A 116 -2.84 3.75 -14.97
N LEU A 117 -2.27 2.70 -15.57
CA LEU A 117 -2.58 1.31 -15.23
C LEU A 117 -2.11 0.93 -13.81
N PRO A 118 -2.80 -0.01 -13.13
CA PRO A 118 -2.33 -0.58 -11.88
C PRO A 118 -0.94 -1.22 -11.98
N ILE A 119 0.02 -0.73 -11.22
CA ILE A 119 1.42 -1.19 -11.21
C ILE A 119 1.66 -2.11 -10.01
N PRO A 120 2.25 -3.30 -10.20
CA PRO A 120 2.61 -4.18 -9.10
C PRO A 120 3.83 -3.62 -8.35
N LEU A 121 3.69 -3.37 -7.04
CA LEU A 121 4.79 -2.87 -6.20
C LEU A 121 5.42 -4.00 -5.40
N PHE A 122 4.64 -4.69 -4.57
CA PHE A 122 5.15 -5.79 -3.73
C PHE A 122 4.32 -7.03 -3.95
N VAL A 123 4.85 -8.00 -4.68
CA VAL A 123 4.09 -9.15 -5.16
C VAL A 123 4.51 -10.44 -4.48
N SER A 124 3.56 -11.35 -4.35
CA SER A 124 3.80 -12.74 -3.98
C SER A 124 4.18 -13.56 -5.20
N ASP A 125 4.85 -14.68 -4.96
CA ASP A 125 5.21 -15.63 -6.02
C ASP A 125 3.99 -16.45 -6.50
N THR A 126 2.84 -16.31 -5.83
CA THR A 126 1.60 -17.02 -6.15
C THR A 126 0.66 -16.14 -6.96
N LYS A 127 0.25 -16.66 -8.12
CA LYS A 127 -0.72 -16.01 -8.99
C LYS A 127 -2.15 -16.40 -8.64
N SER A 128 -3.07 -15.46 -8.85
CA SER A 128 -4.49 -15.70 -8.64
C SER A 128 -5.08 -16.51 -9.79
N THR A 129 -5.93 -17.48 -9.45
CA THR A 129 -6.75 -18.24 -10.41
C THR A 129 -8.01 -17.49 -10.79
N THR A 130 -8.42 -16.50 -10.01
CA THR A 130 -9.57 -15.63 -10.27
C THR A 130 -9.11 -14.18 -10.47
N PRO A 131 -9.94 -13.30 -11.04
CA PRO A 131 -9.61 -11.89 -11.09
C PRO A 131 -9.38 -11.29 -9.70
N ILE A 132 -8.34 -10.46 -9.57
CA ILE A 132 -7.99 -9.74 -8.32
C ILE A 132 -8.55 -8.31 -8.30
N PHE A 133 -8.87 -7.78 -9.48
CA PHE A 133 -9.56 -6.51 -9.63
C PHE A 133 -11.04 -6.80 -9.84
N GLU A 134 -11.90 -6.01 -9.20
CA GLU A 134 -13.37 -6.19 -9.24
C GLU A 134 -14.04 -5.21 -10.22
N ASN A 135 -13.30 -4.20 -10.68
CA ASN A 135 -13.83 -3.09 -11.45
C ASN A 135 -13.35 -3.16 -12.91
N TYR A 136 -14.21 -2.68 -13.79
CA TYR A 136 -13.89 -2.43 -15.19
C TYR A 136 -12.74 -1.43 -15.35
N PRO A 137 -11.79 -1.65 -16.29
CA PRO A 137 -11.72 -2.72 -17.31
C PRO A 137 -10.97 -4.01 -16.88
N PHE A 138 -10.62 -4.17 -15.60
CA PHE A 138 -9.71 -5.23 -15.14
C PHE A 138 -10.41 -6.46 -14.52
N GLN A 139 -11.74 -6.46 -14.48
CA GLN A 139 -12.55 -7.45 -13.74
C GLN A 139 -12.45 -8.88 -14.26
N ASP A 140 -11.99 -9.07 -15.50
CA ASP A 140 -11.88 -10.38 -16.15
C ASP A 140 -10.42 -10.89 -16.20
N ILE A 141 -9.47 -10.11 -15.69
CA ILE A 141 -8.04 -10.44 -15.77
C ILE A 141 -7.66 -11.36 -14.62
N SER A 142 -7.36 -12.62 -14.94
CA SER A 142 -6.82 -13.61 -14.02
C SER A 142 -5.29 -13.74 -14.16
N ASN A 143 -4.68 -14.66 -13.41
CA ASN A 143 -3.25 -14.97 -13.47
C ASN A 143 -2.33 -13.79 -13.10
N LEU A 144 -2.86 -12.84 -12.33
CA LEU A 144 -2.10 -11.75 -11.73
C LEU A 144 -1.56 -12.17 -10.37
N PRO A 145 -0.34 -11.77 -9.99
CA PRO A 145 0.18 -12.04 -8.66
C PRO A 145 -0.61 -11.30 -7.58
N HIS A 146 -0.85 -11.97 -6.45
CA HIS A 146 -1.32 -11.30 -5.24
C HIS A 146 -0.23 -10.37 -4.72
N GLY A 147 -0.60 -9.31 -4.00
CA GLY A 147 0.34 -8.33 -3.50
C GLY A 147 -0.21 -6.92 -3.43
N LEU A 148 0.67 -5.95 -3.18
CA LEU A 148 0.36 -4.53 -3.23
C LEU A 148 0.45 -4.03 -4.67
N TRP A 149 -0.65 -3.49 -5.16
CA TRP A 149 -0.77 -2.85 -6.47
C TRP A 149 -1.12 -1.37 -6.28
N THR A 150 -0.71 -0.52 -7.21
CA THR A 150 -1.31 0.82 -7.30
C THR A 150 -2.73 0.71 -7.84
N THR A 151 -3.55 1.72 -7.58
CA THR A 151 -4.87 1.82 -8.21
C THR A 151 -4.76 2.37 -9.61
N TYR A 152 -5.77 2.07 -10.42
CA TYR A 152 -6.00 2.77 -11.67
C TYR A 152 -6.22 4.27 -11.42
N VAL A 153 -5.68 5.11 -12.29
CA VAL A 153 -5.79 6.57 -12.20
C VAL A 153 -6.32 7.08 -13.52
N ASP A 154 -7.46 7.75 -13.46
CA ASP A 154 -7.99 8.58 -14.54
C ASP A 154 -7.30 9.94 -14.48
N LYS A 155 -6.44 10.24 -15.47
CA LYS A 155 -5.74 11.53 -15.56
C LYS A 155 -6.65 12.67 -16.06
N ASP A 156 -7.74 12.34 -16.74
CA ASP A 156 -8.72 13.33 -17.21
C ASP A 156 -9.77 13.66 -16.14
N GLY A 157 -9.80 12.90 -15.05
CA GLY A 157 -10.70 13.08 -13.92
C GLY A 157 -10.42 14.34 -13.08
N GLU A 158 -11.38 14.73 -12.24
CA GLU A 158 -11.25 15.93 -11.38
C GLU A 158 -10.11 15.80 -10.34
N HIS A 159 -9.70 14.58 -10.00
CA HIS A 159 -8.70 14.29 -8.97
C HIS A 159 -7.78 13.12 -9.36
N GLU A 160 -6.50 13.44 -9.56
CA GLU A 160 -5.44 12.46 -9.82
C GLU A 160 -4.87 11.91 -8.50
N PHE A 161 -5.16 10.64 -8.17
CA PHE A 161 -4.66 9.98 -6.96
C PHE A 161 -3.62 8.90 -7.28
N GLU A 162 -2.48 9.30 -7.85
CA GLU A 162 -1.43 8.37 -8.28
C GLU A 162 -0.81 7.51 -7.17
N GLY A 163 -0.86 8.00 -5.93
CA GLY A 163 -0.38 7.27 -4.76
C GLY A 163 -1.35 6.21 -4.23
N GLY A 164 -2.55 6.10 -4.81
CA GLY A 164 -3.55 5.12 -4.40
C GLY A 164 -3.03 3.69 -4.56
N CYS A 165 -3.27 2.83 -3.56
CA CYS A 165 -2.83 1.45 -3.59
C CYS A 165 -3.86 0.48 -2.97
N LYS A 166 -3.74 -0.79 -3.34
CA LYS A 166 -4.61 -1.88 -2.91
C LYS A 166 -3.78 -3.11 -2.63
N LEU A 167 -3.97 -3.72 -1.46
CA LEU A 167 -3.36 -5.01 -1.13
C LEU A 167 -4.32 -6.14 -1.50
N CYS A 168 -3.97 -6.91 -2.52
CA CYS A 168 -4.71 -8.09 -2.98
C CYS A 168 -4.14 -9.36 -2.33
N LEU A 169 -4.93 -10.02 -1.50
CA LEU A 169 -4.54 -11.19 -0.71
C LEU A 169 -4.94 -12.51 -1.37
N GLN A 170 -4.20 -13.56 -1.05
CA GLN A 170 -4.47 -14.94 -1.51
C GLN A 170 -5.73 -15.56 -0.89
N PHE A 171 -6.21 -14.97 0.20
CA PHE A 171 -7.37 -15.42 0.95
C PHE A 171 -8.32 -14.27 1.22
N GLU A 172 -9.57 -14.60 1.51
CA GLU A 172 -10.58 -13.61 1.86
C GLU A 172 -10.39 -13.19 3.32
N THR A 173 -10.31 -11.88 3.55
CA THR A 173 -10.39 -11.33 4.90
C THR A 173 -11.82 -11.37 5.38
N GLY A 174 -12.00 -11.80 6.62
CA GLY A 174 -13.33 -12.00 7.20
C GLY A 174 -13.98 -13.33 6.83
N ALA A 175 -13.34 -14.26 6.10
CA ALA A 175 -13.89 -15.57 5.74
C ALA A 175 -14.69 -16.28 6.87
N ASN A 176 -14.23 -16.09 8.12
CA ASN A 176 -14.78 -16.68 9.34
C ASN A 176 -15.50 -15.65 10.26
N GLY A 177 -15.95 -14.51 9.74
CA GLY A 177 -16.65 -13.47 10.51
C GLY A 177 -16.20 -12.04 10.18
N PHE A 178 -16.18 -11.15 11.17
CA PHE A 178 -15.71 -9.78 10.96
C PHE A 178 -14.26 -9.64 11.40
N SER A 179 -13.43 -9.08 10.53
CA SER A 179 -12.14 -8.52 10.96
C SER A 179 -12.41 -7.20 11.68
N ARG A 180 -11.78 -6.99 12.84
CA ARG A 180 -11.87 -5.74 13.61
C ARG A 180 -10.61 -4.91 13.41
N LEU A 181 -10.80 -3.60 13.35
CA LEU A 181 -9.73 -2.62 13.48
C LEU A 181 -9.29 -2.53 14.95
N THR A 182 -8.18 -1.86 15.21
CA THR A 182 -7.65 -1.65 16.58
C THR A 182 -8.61 -0.91 17.50
N GLU A 183 -9.56 -0.17 16.93
CA GLU A 183 -10.61 0.57 17.65
C GLU A 183 -11.92 -0.24 17.78
N ASP A 184 -11.85 -1.57 17.62
CA ASP A 184 -12.98 -2.51 17.67
C ASP A 184 -14.08 -2.34 16.63
N SER A 185 -13.98 -1.33 15.75
CA SER A 185 -14.83 -1.17 14.56
C SER A 185 -14.59 -2.28 13.54
N PHE A 186 -15.61 -2.61 12.75
CA PHE A 186 -15.50 -3.66 11.75
C PHE A 186 -14.83 -3.15 10.47
N ILE A 187 -13.98 -3.97 9.86
CA ILE A 187 -13.56 -3.74 8.46
C ILE A 187 -14.83 -3.65 7.62
N ARG A 188 -14.96 -2.56 6.84
CA ARG A 188 -16.16 -2.22 6.07
C ARG A 188 -17.43 -2.10 6.90
N GLU A 189 -17.39 -1.46 8.07
CA GLU A 189 -18.63 -0.95 8.67
C GLU A 189 -19.27 0.04 7.69
N GLN A 190 -20.31 -0.43 6.98
CA GLN A 190 -21.07 0.41 6.07
C GLN A 190 -21.94 1.32 6.93
N LEU A 191 -21.38 2.46 7.35
CA LEU A 191 -22.02 3.43 8.26
C LEU A 191 -23.36 3.96 7.71
N ASP A 192 -23.57 3.89 6.39
CA ASP A 192 -24.82 4.28 5.73
C ASP A 192 -25.91 3.18 5.73
N SER A 193 -25.56 1.96 6.14
CA SER A 193 -26.52 0.86 6.28
C SER A 193 -27.06 0.86 7.72
N ARG A 194 -28.39 0.87 7.88
CA ARG A 194 -29.07 0.93 9.18
C ARG A 194 -28.80 -0.31 10.05
N GLY A 195 -27.63 -0.38 10.66
CA GLY A 195 -27.34 -1.22 11.83
C GLY A 195 -27.10 -2.71 11.59
N VAL A 196 -26.78 -3.17 10.36
CA VAL A 196 -26.42 -4.59 10.15
C VAL A 196 -25.18 -4.68 9.28
N ALA A 197 -24.02 -4.90 9.94
CA ALA A 197 -22.79 -5.24 9.25
C ALA A 197 -22.99 -6.52 8.44
N LYS A 198 -22.86 -6.44 7.11
CA LYS A 198 -22.93 -7.60 6.23
C LYS A 198 -21.52 -8.12 5.98
N TYR A 199 -21.31 -9.37 6.32
CA TYR A 199 -20.09 -10.07 5.95
C TYR A 199 -20.01 -10.20 4.41
N SER A 200 -18.91 -9.72 3.84
CA SER A 200 -18.54 -9.95 2.44
C SER A 200 -17.07 -10.32 2.41
N GLY A 201 -16.76 -11.61 2.30
CA GLY A 201 -15.38 -12.10 2.16
C GLY A 201 -14.74 -11.47 0.95
N ARG A 202 -13.76 -10.59 1.17
CA ARG A 202 -13.06 -9.88 0.09
C ARG A 202 -11.56 -10.09 0.23
N ARG A 203 -10.88 -10.16 -0.90
CA ARG A 203 -9.42 -10.36 -0.96
C ARG A 203 -8.64 -9.06 -0.88
N THR A 204 -9.31 -7.91 -0.96
CA THR A 204 -8.63 -6.63 -1.18
C THR A 204 -8.96 -5.56 -0.14
N GLU A 205 -9.52 -5.96 1.00
CA GLU A 205 -10.14 -5.06 1.98
C GLU A 205 -9.39 -4.96 3.30
N LEU A 206 -8.19 -5.53 3.40
CA LEU A 206 -7.39 -5.43 4.62
C LEU A 206 -6.99 -3.98 4.95
N TYR A 207 -6.67 -3.21 3.92
CA TYR A 207 -6.40 -1.77 4.03
C TYR A 207 -7.50 -1.02 3.29
N GLN A 208 -8.31 -0.27 4.05
CA GLN A 208 -9.33 0.62 3.53
C GLN A 208 -9.06 2.01 4.07
N ALA A 209 -9.31 3.04 3.26
CA ALA A 209 -9.52 4.36 3.84
C ALA A 209 -10.75 4.24 4.75
N GLY A 210 -10.66 4.83 5.95
CA GLY A 210 -11.85 5.01 6.79
C GLY A 210 -12.93 5.79 6.03
N TYR A 211 -14.13 5.82 6.59
CA TYR A 211 -15.23 6.57 5.98
C TYR A 211 -14.84 8.05 5.78
N ASN A 212 -14.93 8.54 4.54
CA ASN A 212 -14.64 9.92 4.17
C ASN A 212 -15.91 10.57 3.58
N HIS A 213 -16.46 11.57 4.28
CA HIS A 213 -17.67 12.30 3.87
C HIS A 213 -17.48 13.16 2.61
N TYR A 214 -16.24 13.47 2.22
CA TYR A 214 -15.95 14.43 1.15
C TYR A 214 -15.63 13.80 -0.19
N VAL A 215 -15.11 12.56 -0.19
CA VAL A 215 -14.75 11.83 -1.41
C VAL A 215 -15.16 10.38 -1.23
N LEU A 216 -16.07 9.91 -2.08
CA LEU A 216 -16.47 8.51 -2.13
C LEU A 216 -15.25 7.65 -2.49
N ALA A 217 -14.97 6.64 -1.66
CA ALA A 217 -14.10 5.52 -1.97
C ALA A 217 -12.65 5.86 -2.39
N HIS A 218 -11.99 6.77 -1.67
CA HIS A 218 -10.57 7.02 -1.87
C HIS A 218 -9.71 5.82 -1.42
N ALA A 219 -8.72 5.42 -2.23
CA ALA A 219 -7.84 4.31 -1.89
C ALA A 219 -6.84 4.70 -0.78
N PRO A 220 -6.35 3.74 0.04
CA PRO A 220 -5.17 3.98 0.87
C PRO A 220 -4.01 4.51 0.03
N GLN A 221 -3.37 5.58 0.49
CA GLN A 221 -2.26 6.20 -0.24
C GLN A 221 -0.90 5.77 0.29
N LEU A 222 0.03 5.59 -0.62
CA LEU A 222 1.45 5.59 -0.33
C LEU A 222 1.85 7.00 0.11
N GLY A 223 2.29 7.13 1.35
CA GLY A 223 2.67 8.42 1.92
C GLY A 223 4.08 8.84 1.48
N TYR A 224 4.24 10.14 1.25
CA TYR A 224 5.55 10.79 1.33
C TYR A 224 5.99 10.80 2.80
N ILE A 225 7.23 10.39 3.08
CA ILE A 225 7.84 10.50 4.41
C ILE A 225 8.71 11.74 4.45
#